data_AF-B7KFN7-F1
#
_entry.id   AF-B7KFN7-F1
#
_cell.length_a   1.000
_cell.length_b   1.000
_cell.length_c   1.000
_cell.angle_alpha   90.00
_cell.angle_beta   90.00
_cell.angle_gamma   90.00
#
_symmetry.space_group_name_H-M   'P 1'
#
loop_
_entity.id
_entity.type
_entity.pdbx_description
1 polymer ?
#
loop_
_entity_poly.entity_id
_entity_poly.type
_entity_poly.pdbx_seq_one_letter_code
_entity_poly.pdbx_strand_id
1 'polypeptide(L)'
;MLIGLSLSGCINDILWGNVKEKDVDYIIVSCVFKNEQDLEEIINSNLDNGIWKQEFLPEIKALIKRLTLKQPRLIKPDHYPLIIKEYWVNSEEDIIWNDEFWTQEKFKI
;
A
#
# COMPACT_ATOMS: atom_id res chain seq x y z
N MET A 1 15.47 8.50 3.14
CA MET A 1 14.49 7.95 2.19
C MET A 1 13.34 7.37 3.00
N LEU A 2 12.13 7.37 2.47
CA LEU A 2 10.91 6.98 3.17
C LEU A 2 10.37 5.65 2.65
N ILE A 3 9.82 4.84 3.55
CA ILE A 3 9.10 3.62 3.21
C ILE A 3 7.61 3.86 3.48
N GLY A 4 6.79 3.64 2.47
CA GLY A 4 5.33 3.75 2.57
C GLY A 4 4.70 2.46 3.08
N LEU A 5 3.68 2.54 3.94
CA LEU A 5 2.98 1.40 4.53
C LEU A 5 1.52 1.26 4.06
N SER A 6 1.05 2.19 3.22
CA SER A 6 -0.31 2.19 2.67
C SER A 6 -0.31 2.78 1.26
N LEU A 7 -0.63 1.96 0.25
CA LEU A 7 -0.66 2.45 -1.13
C LEU A 7 -1.55 3.69 -1.30
N SER A 8 -2.79 3.63 -0.82
CA SER A 8 -3.76 4.71 -1.01
C SER A 8 -3.36 6.01 -0.31
N GLY A 9 -2.93 5.91 0.95
CA GLY A 9 -2.46 7.06 1.73
C GLY A 9 -1.21 7.68 1.12
N CYS A 10 -0.24 6.85 0.74
CA CYS A 10 1.01 7.31 0.17
C CYS A 10 0.81 8.00 -1.19
N ILE A 11 -0.05 7.46 -2.05
CA ILE A 11 -0.37 8.09 -3.35
C ILE A 11 -1.00 9.47 -3.13
N ASN A 12 -1.95 9.61 -2.20
CA ASN A 12 -2.56 10.90 -1.89
C ASN A 12 -1.53 11.93 -1.41
N ASP A 13 -0.65 11.54 -0.49
CA ASP A 13 0.39 12.43 0.03
C ASP A 13 1.36 12.90 -1.05
N ILE A 14 1.71 12.03 -2.01
CA ILE A 14 2.56 12.40 -3.14
C ILE A 14 1.82 13.37 -4.07
N LEU A 15 0.57 13.05 -4.43
CA LEU A 15 -0.23 13.89 -5.34
C LEU A 15 -0.51 15.27 -4.76
N TRP A 16 -0.65 15.37 -3.43
CA TRP A 16 -0.91 16.64 -2.75
C TRP A 16 0.38 17.39 -2.40
N GLY A 17 1.56 16.81 -2.68
CA GLY A 17 2.85 17.42 -2.43
C GLY A 17 3.31 17.41 -0.97
N ASN A 18 2.64 16.64 -0.10
CA ASN A 18 3.06 16.42 1.28
C ASN A 18 4.37 15.62 1.35
N VAL A 19 4.55 14.70 0.41
CA VAL A 19 5.77 13.89 0.24
C VAL A 19 6.27 14.01 -1.19
N LYS A 20 7.57 14.20 -1.38
CA LYS A 20 8.16 14.25 -2.72
C LYS A 20 8.44 12.82 -3.19
N GLU A 21 8.05 12.49 -4.42
CA GLU A 21 8.29 11.16 -5.02
C GLU A 21 9.75 10.69 -4.88
N LYS A 22 10.72 11.60 -5.10
CA LYS A 22 12.16 11.30 -4.99
C LYS A 22 12.65 10.90 -3.60
N ASP A 23 11.88 11.21 -2.56
CA ASP A 23 12.25 10.89 -1.18
C ASP A 23 11.71 9.52 -0.77
N VAL A 24 10.89 8.86 -1.62
CA VAL A 24 10.30 7.54 -1.42
C VAL A 24 11.22 6.45 -1.98
N ASP A 25 11.57 5.48 -1.15
CA ASP A 25 12.33 4.29 -1.56
C ASP A 25 11.39 3.25 -2.20
N TYR A 26 10.39 2.82 -1.44
CA TYR A 26 9.34 1.91 -1.91
C TYR A 26 8.09 2.00 -1.02
N ILE A 27 6.98 1.42 -1.48
CA ILE A 27 5.74 1.27 -0.71
C ILE A 27 5.46 -0.22 -0.50
N ILE A 28 5.24 -0.61 0.75
CA ILE A 28 4.69 -1.91 1.10
C ILE A 28 3.19 -1.84 0.97
N VAL A 29 2.62 -2.78 0.22
CA VAL A 29 1.19 -2.83 -0.01
C VAL A 29 0.61 -4.09 0.62
N SER A 30 -0.45 -3.89 1.41
CA SER A 30 -1.17 -4.98 2.08
C SER A 30 -2.12 -5.73 1.16
N CYS A 31 -2.44 -5.18 -0.01
CA CYS A 31 -3.17 -5.88 -1.06
C CYS A 31 -2.22 -6.76 -1.89
N VAL A 32 -2.76 -7.81 -2.50
CA VAL A 32 -2.03 -8.69 -3.41
C VAL A 32 -2.64 -8.56 -4.80
N PHE A 33 -1.84 -8.12 -5.77
CA PHE A 33 -2.17 -8.10 -7.19
C PHE A 33 -1.10 -8.87 -7.97
N LYS A 34 -1.54 -9.84 -8.75
CA LYS A 34 -0.69 -10.80 -9.48
C LYS A 34 -0.49 -10.42 -10.93
N ASN A 35 -1.28 -9.49 -11.44
CA ASN A 35 -1.30 -9.08 -12.84
C ASN A 35 -1.82 -7.63 -12.96
N GLU A 36 -1.84 -7.11 -14.19
CA GLU A 36 -2.28 -5.73 -14.46
C GLU A 36 -3.79 -5.52 -14.23
N GLN A 37 -4.62 -6.55 -14.44
CA GLN A 37 -6.05 -6.47 -14.16
C GLN A 37 -6.32 -6.30 -12.66
N ASP A 38 -5.66 -7.09 -11.80
CA ASP A 38 -5.79 -6.98 -10.34
C ASP A 38 -5.40 -5.57 -9.87
N LEU A 39 -4.37 -4.97 -10.48
CA LEU A 39 -3.95 -3.60 -10.19
C LEU A 39 -5.00 -2.57 -10.63
N GLU A 40 -5.57 -2.75 -11.82
CA GLU A 40 -6.64 -1.90 -12.34
C GLU A 40 -7.90 -1.96 -11.45
N GLU A 41 -8.24 -3.14 -10.94
CA GLU A 41 -9.35 -3.33 -9.99
C GLU A 41 -9.11 -2.55 -8.68
N ILE A 42 -7.89 -2.56 -8.15
CA ILE A 42 -7.53 -1.77 -6.96
C ILE A 42 -7.65 -0.27 -7.25
N ILE A 43 -7.20 0.18 -8.42
CA ILE A 43 -7.30 1.60 -8.80
C ILE A 43 -8.76 2.04 -8.87
N ASN A 44 -9.58 1.29 -9.61
CA ASN A 44 -11.00 1.60 -9.76
C ASN A 44 -11.72 1.54 -8.41
N SER A 45 -11.42 0.54 -7.57
CA SER A 45 -11.99 0.47 -6.21
C SER A 45 -11.66 1.69 -5.36
N ASN A 46 -10.44 2.23 -5.42
CA ASN A 46 -10.08 3.44 -4.67
C ASN A 46 -10.77 4.70 -5.24
N LEU A 47 -10.97 4.77 -6.55
CA LEU A 47 -11.73 5.85 -7.20
C LEU A 47 -13.21 5.81 -6.83
N ASP A 48 -13.85 4.66 -6.95
CA ASP A 48 -15.27 4.45 -6.67
C ASP A 48 -15.61 4.72 -5.19
N ASN A 49 -14.69 4.40 -4.28
CA ASN A 49 -14.83 4.68 -2.86
C ASN A 49 -14.46 6.12 -2.46
N GLY A 50 -14.09 6.98 -3.42
CA GLY A 50 -13.71 8.37 -3.18
C GLY A 50 -12.40 8.56 -2.42
N ILE A 51 -11.58 7.52 -2.31
CA ILE A 51 -10.25 7.58 -1.68
C ILE A 51 -9.29 8.36 -2.58
N TRP A 52 -9.39 8.11 -3.88
CA TRP A 52 -8.71 8.85 -4.94
C TRP A 52 -9.73 9.58 -5.80
N LYS A 53 -9.34 10.71 -6.38
CA LYS A 53 -10.22 11.48 -7.26
C LYS A 53 -10.02 11.07 -8.72
N GLN A 54 -11.12 10.95 -9.46
CA GLN A 54 -11.11 10.60 -10.89
C GLN A 54 -10.26 11.54 -11.74
N GLU A 55 -10.19 12.82 -11.36
CA GLU A 55 -9.39 13.83 -12.06
C GLU A 55 -7.88 13.53 -12.04
N PHE A 56 -7.39 12.74 -11.08
CA PHE A 56 -6.00 12.34 -10.96
C PHE A 56 -5.69 10.95 -11.52
N LEU A 57 -6.64 10.31 -12.23
CA LEU A 57 -6.45 8.94 -12.73
C LEU A 57 -5.17 8.78 -13.58
N PRO A 58 -4.86 9.68 -14.55
CA PRO A 58 -3.61 9.58 -15.31
C PRO A 58 -2.36 9.65 -14.42
N GLU A 59 -2.35 10.56 -13.45
CA GLU A 59 -1.25 10.80 -12.52
C GLU A 59 -1.06 9.60 -11.58
N ILE A 60 -2.16 9.04 -11.06
CA ILE A 60 -2.15 7.83 -10.22
C ILE A 60 -1.52 6.67 -10.99
N LYS A 61 -1.98 6.39 -12.22
CA LYS A 61 -1.45 5.31 -13.05
C LYS A 61 0.03 5.51 -13.36
N ALA A 62 0.42 6.74 -13.71
CA ALA A 62 1.80 7.06 -14.00
C ALA A 62 2.70 6.93 -12.77
N LEU A 63 2.23 7.37 -11.60
CA LEU A 63 2.95 7.31 -10.33
C LEU A 63 3.15 5.86 -9.88
N ILE A 64 2.09 5.04 -9.87
CA ILE A 64 2.15 3.62 -9.52
C ILE A 64 3.19 2.88 -10.38
N LYS A 65 3.29 3.20 -11.68
CA LYS A 65 4.28 2.59 -12.59
C LYS A 65 5.73 2.96 -12.28
N ARG A 66 5.97 4.13 -11.65
CA ARG A 66 7.32 4.60 -11.29
C ARG A 66 7.74 4.17 -9.89
N LEU A 67 6.78 4.00 -8.99
CA LEU A 67 7.03 3.57 -7.63
C LEU A 67 7.42 2.10 -7.56
N THR A 68 8.35 1.80 -6.67
CA THR A 68 8.64 0.42 -6.26
C THR A 68 7.57 -0.03 -5.28
N LEU A 69 6.81 -1.08 -5.62
CA LEU A 69 5.81 -1.68 -4.74
C LEU A 69 6.28 -3.05 -4.24
N LYS A 70 6.34 -3.23 -2.92
CA LYS A 70 6.66 -4.52 -2.28
C LYS A 70 5.38 -5.18 -1.76
N GLN A 71 5.18 -6.45 -2.11
CA GLN A 71 4.01 -7.25 -1.75
C GLN A 71 4.42 -8.46 -0.87
N PRO A 72 4.83 -8.25 0.39
CA PRO A 72 5.31 -9.34 1.27
C PRO A 72 4.31 -10.50 1.40
N ARG A 73 3.01 -10.18 1.30
CA ARG A 73 1.91 -11.16 1.33
C ARG A 73 1.88 -12.15 0.16
N LEU A 74 2.63 -11.90 -0.93
CA LEU A 74 2.86 -12.90 -1.98
C LEU A 74 3.69 -14.09 -1.48
N ILE A 75 4.55 -13.86 -0.49
CA ILE A 75 5.46 -14.87 0.08
C ILE A 75 4.87 -15.45 1.36
N LYS A 76 4.42 -14.57 2.27
CA LYS A 76 3.86 -14.94 3.57
C LYS A 76 2.50 -14.22 3.77
N PRO A 77 1.35 -14.89 3.59
CA PRO A 77 0.03 -14.24 3.50
C PRO A 77 -0.38 -13.36 4.69
N ASP A 78 0.17 -13.64 5.87
CA ASP A 78 -0.04 -12.94 7.14
C ASP A 78 0.97 -11.82 7.39
N HIS A 79 2.01 -11.66 6.56
CA HIS A 79 3.06 -10.64 6.74
C HIS A 79 2.70 -9.31 6.10
N TYR A 80 2.21 -8.36 6.89
CA TYR A 80 1.86 -7.01 6.43
C TYR A 80 2.05 -5.95 7.53
N PRO A 81 2.30 -4.68 7.18
CA PRO A 81 2.51 -3.63 8.18
C PRO A 81 1.21 -3.27 8.91
N LEU A 82 1.28 -3.09 10.23
CA LEU A 82 0.21 -2.51 11.04
C LEU A 82 0.31 -0.99 10.98
N ILE A 83 -0.72 -0.35 10.42
CA ILE A 83 -0.81 1.10 10.33
C ILE A 83 -1.48 1.62 11.61
N ILE A 84 -0.70 2.15 12.55
CA ILE A 84 -1.20 2.64 13.85
C ILE A 84 -1.39 4.16 13.86
N LYS A 85 -0.45 4.91 13.28
CA LYS A 85 -0.45 6.39 13.32
C LYS A 85 -0.08 7.03 11.99
N GLU A 86 0.99 6.54 11.38
CA GLU A 86 1.56 7.10 10.15
C GLU A 86 1.78 5.99 9.14
N TYR A 87 1.69 6.32 7.85
CA TYR A 87 1.94 5.41 6.74
C TYR A 87 3.29 5.66 6.07
N TRP A 88 4.17 6.43 6.70
CA TRP A 88 5.55 6.68 6.27
C TRP A 88 6.50 6.38 7.43
N VAL A 89 7.58 5.66 7.15
CA VAL A 89 8.66 5.41 8.12
C VAL A 89 10.02 5.64 7.50
N ASN A 90 11.05 5.81 8.33
CA ASN A 90 12.40 6.13 7.86
C ASN A 90 13.25 4.89 7.55
N SER A 91 12.88 3.73 8.10
CA SER A 91 13.62 2.48 7.95
C SER A 91 12.71 1.26 8.11
N GLU A 92 13.20 0.08 7.71
CA GLU A 92 12.47 -1.19 7.91
C GLU A 92 12.32 -1.56 9.39
N GLU A 93 13.23 -1.11 10.26
CA GLU A 93 13.20 -1.34 11.71
C GLU A 93 12.03 -0.62 12.40
N ASP A 94 11.53 0.45 11.79
CA ASP A 94 10.39 1.22 12.27
C ASP A 94 9.04 0.55 11.93
N ILE A 95 9.05 -0.51 11.11
CA ILE A 95 7.83 -1.17 10.67
C ILE A 95 7.35 -2.14 11.74
N ILE A 96 6.14 -1.91 12.22
CA ILE A 96 5.43 -2.88 13.04
C ILE A 96 4.74 -3.87 12.11
N TRP A 97 5.23 -5.10 12.07
CA TRP A 97 4.64 -6.16 11.26
C TRP A 97 3.52 -6.87 12.03
N ASN A 98 2.41 -7.15 11.33
CA ASN A 98 1.54 -8.23 11.71
C ASN A 98 2.13 -9.52 11.13
N ASP A 99 2.34 -10.49 12.00
CA ASP A 99 2.77 -11.85 11.66
C ASP A 99 1.93 -12.89 12.41
N GLU A 100 0.87 -12.45 13.11
CA GLU A 100 0.07 -13.35 13.94
C GLU A 100 -0.96 -14.11 13.10
N PHE A 101 -0.89 -15.42 13.23
CA PHE A 101 -1.71 -16.44 12.59
C PHE A 101 -3.21 -16.18 12.78
N TRP A 102 -3.99 -16.13 11.69
CA TRP A 102 -5.36 -16.64 11.74
C TRP A 102 -5.27 -18.16 11.86
N THR A 103 -5.05 -18.69 13.06
CA THR A 103 -5.40 -20.09 13.30
C THR A 103 -6.90 -20.18 13.11
N GLN A 104 -7.36 -20.85 12.05
CA GLN A 104 -8.76 -21.25 11.86
C GLN A 104 -9.27 -22.22 12.96
N GLU A 105 -8.67 -22.23 14.16
CA GLU A 105 -9.03 -23.08 15.30
C GLU A 105 -9.87 -22.37 16.38
N LYS A 106 -10.48 -21.21 16.10
CA LYS A 106 -11.35 -20.51 17.07
C LYS A 106 -12.82 -20.36 16.70
N PHE A 107 -13.29 -21.12 15.70
CA PHE A 107 -14.74 -21.33 15.48
C PHE A 107 -15.06 -22.82 15.41
N LYS A 108 -14.69 -23.57 16.46
CA LYS A 108 -15.51 -24.69 16.93
C LYS A 108 -16.23 -24.21 18.19
N ILE A 109 -17.39 -23.59 18.01
CA ILE A 109 -18.45 -23.54 19.02
C ILE A 109 -19.74 -23.85 18.28
#